data_AF-A0A7V1BL92-F1
#
_entry.id   AF-A0A7V1BL92-F1
#
_cell.length_a   1.000
_cell.length_b   1.000
_cell.length_c   1.000
_cell.angle_alpha   90.00
_cell.angle_beta   90.00
_cell.angle_gamma   90.00
#
_symmetry.space_group_name_H-M   'P 1'
#
loop_
_entity.id
_entity.type
_entity.pdbx_description
1 polymer ?
#
loop_
_entity_poly.entity_id
_entity_poly.type
_entity_poly.pdbx_seq_one_letter_code
_entity_poly.pdbx_strand_id
1 'polypeptide(L)'
;MNESKEEVHGKGEKKQRKTGAIIIRVNDEERQVIDDKVAAAGYKSTSAYVRDYIAREKPKLKTEISPKTLEMQRELMALSSLLNSKADRSIMMSKVAALYKLAMGV
;
A
#
# COMPACT_ATOMS: atom_id res chain seq x y z
N MET A 1 51.82 1.88 -33.77
CA MET A 1 52.26 1.53 -32.40
C MET A 1 52.37 2.83 -31.64
N ASN A 2 51.59 3.20 -30.63
CA ASN A 2 50.57 2.57 -29.78
C ASN A 2 49.66 3.75 -29.35
N GLU A 3 48.35 3.76 -29.58
CA GLU A 3 47.31 3.17 -28.72
C GLU A 3 47.66 3.13 -27.22
N SER A 4 47.08 4.04 -26.46
CA SER A 4 46.70 3.78 -25.07
C SER A 4 45.36 4.46 -24.82
N LYS A 5 44.33 3.62 -24.88
CA LYS A 5 43.00 3.86 -24.32
C LYS A 5 43.13 4.08 -22.82
N GLU A 6 42.38 5.03 -22.28
CA GLU A 6 41.88 4.90 -20.91
C GLU A 6 40.36 5.11 -20.92
N GLU A 7 39.69 4.08 -20.45
CA GLU A 7 38.24 3.93 -20.37
C GLU A 7 37.68 4.74 -19.20
N VAL A 8 36.56 5.41 -19.50
CA VAL A 8 35.35 5.60 -18.70
C VAL A 8 35.39 5.08 -17.25
N HIS A 9 35.25 5.98 -16.27
CA HIS A 9 34.31 5.78 -15.17
C HIS A 9 33.93 7.09 -14.48
N GLY A 10 32.62 7.30 -14.32
CA GLY A 10 32.08 8.45 -13.58
C GLY A 10 30.95 9.18 -14.30
N LYS A 11 29.92 8.46 -14.77
CA LYS A 11 28.59 9.07 -14.92
C LYS A 11 28.06 9.40 -13.52
N GLY A 12 28.57 10.50 -12.95
CA GLY A 12 27.82 11.26 -11.97
C GLY A 12 26.66 11.86 -12.73
N GLU A 13 25.51 11.17 -12.72
CA GLU A 13 24.25 11.74 -13.18
C GLU A 13 24.06 13.06 -12.44
N LYS A 14 24.37 14.16 -13.14
CA LYS A 14 24.04 15.51 -12.68
C LYS A 14 22.54 15.48 -12.42
N LYS A 15 22.13 15.44 -11.15
CA LYS A 15 20.74 15.61 -10.73
C LYS A 15 20.22 16.84 -11.44
N GLN A 16 19.45 16.64 -12.51
CA GLN A 16 18.72 17.72 -13.17
C GLN A 16 17.85 18.34 -12.08
N ARG A 17 18.23 19.54 -11.63
CA ARG A 17 17.39 20.34 -10.75
C ARG A 17 16.11 20.61 -11.52
N LYS A 18 15.00 20.04 -11.08
CA LYS A 18 13.67 20.24 -11.68
C LYS A 18 13.40 21.74 -11.71
N THR A 19 13.35 22.31 -12.91
CA THR A 19 13.36 23.76 -13.19
C THR A 19 12.02 24.47 -12.88
N GLY A 20 11.32 24.04 -11.84
CA GLY A 20 10.01 24.57 -11.45
C GLY A 20 9.61 24.04 -10.09
N ALA A 21 10.15 24.65 -9.02
CA ALA A 21 9.71 24.37 -7.66
C ALA A 21 8.49 25.25 -7.36
N ILE A 22 7.36 24.62 -7.02
CA ILE A 22 6.17 25.33 -6.55
C ILE A 22 6.20 25.29 -5.02
N ILE A 23 6.09 26.46 -4.39
CA ILE A 23 5.96 26.58 -2.93
C ILE A 23 4.50 26.83 -2.62
N ILE A 24 3.88 25.90 -1.89
CA ILE A 24 2.51 26.04 -1.39
C ILE A 24 2.62 26.32 0.10
N ARG A 25 2.05 27.44 0.54
CA ARG A 25 1.96 27.78 1.96
C ARG A 25 0.65 27.21 2.50
N VAL A 26 0.74 26.55 3.65
CA VAL A 26 -0.39 25.97 4.36
C VAL A 26 -0.25 26.31 5.84
N ASN A 27 -1.37 26.42 6.54
CA ASN A 27 -1.38 26.48 8.00
C ASN A 27 -1.25 25.06 8.60
N ASP A 28 -1.15 24.96 9.93
CA ASP A 28 -0.92 23.67 10.60
C ASP A 28 -2.10 22.70 10.46
N GLU A 29 -3.33 23.22 10.46
CA GLU A 29 -4.56 22.42 10.29
C GLU A 29 -4.64 21.82 8.88
N GLU A 30 -4.37 22.64 7.86
CA GLU A 30 -4.31 22.23 6.45
C GLU A 30 -3.20 21.21 6.23
N ARG A 31 -2.06 21.39 6.91
CA ARG A 31 -0.95 20.44 6.83
C ARG A 31 -1.34 19.08 7.41
N GLN A 32 -2.02 19.06 8.55
CA GLN A 32 -2.52 17.82 9.14
C GLN A 32 -3.49 17.10 8.19
N VAL A 33 -4.43 17.84 7.59
CA VAL A 33 -5.37 17.27 6.60
C VAL A 33 -4.65 16.68 5.39
N ILE A 34 -3.57 17.31 4.94
CA ILE A 34 -2.76 16.80 3.83
C ILE A 34 -2.06 15.51 4.25
N ASP A 35 -1.43 15.47 5.42
CA ASP A 35 -0.69 14.30 5.90
C ASP A 35 -1.61 13.10 6.14
N ASP A 36 -2.82 13.32 6.68
CA ASP A 36 -3.83 12.27 6.85
C ASP A 36 -4.27 11.69 5.49
N LYS A 37 -4.49 12.55 4.49
CA LYS A 37 -4.85 12.13 3.12
C LYS A 37 -3.71 11.40 2.42
N VAL A 38 -2.46 11.84 2.62
CA VAL A 38 -1.26 11.19 2.09
C VAL A 38 -1.12 9.78 2.67
N ALA A 39 -1.31 9.65 3.98
CA ALA A 39 -1.28 8.36 4.69
C ALA A 39 -2.40 7.43 4.22
N ALA A 40 -3.63 7.91 4.17
CA ALA A 40 -4.79 7.14 3.71
C ALA A 40 -4.66 6.68 2.25
N ALA A 41 -4.08 7.52 1.38
CA ALA A 41 -3.81 7.18 0.00
C ALA A 41 -2.53 6.31 -0.17
N GLY A 42 -1.76 6.10 0.91
CA GLY A 42 -0.60 5.21 0.94
C GLY A 42 0.64 5.76 0.24
N TYR A 43 0.74 7.08 0.05
CA TYR A 43 1.90 7.72 -0.56
C TYR A 43 3.02 7.91 0.47
N LYS A 44 4.27 7.63 0.07
CA LYS A 44 5.44 7.83 0.94
C LYS A 44 5.85 9.29 1.08
N SER A 45 5.39 10.16 0.18
CA SER A 45 5.73 11.59 0.22
C SER A 45 4.55 12.44 -0.23
N THR A 46 4.38 13.57 0.46
CA THR A 46 3.37 14.58 0.15
C THR A 46 3.52 15.11 -1.28
N SER A 47 4.75 15.26 -1.77
CA SER A 47 5.00 15.73 -3.15
C SER A 47 4.54 14.74 -4.23
N ALA A 48 4.62 13.43 -3.96
CA ALA A 48 4.09 12.42 -4.88
C ALA A 48 2.56 12.44 -4.89
N TYR A 49 1.94 12.54 -3.69
CA TYR A 49 0.50 12.68 -3.55
C TYR A 49 -0.03 13.94 -4.26
N VAL A 50 0.55 15.11 -3.97
CA VAL A 50 0.13 16.39 -4.58
C VAL A 50 0.30 16.39 -6.09
N ARG A 51 1.41 15.85 -6.61
CA ARG A 51 1.60 15.75 -8.08
C ARG A 51 0.53 14.88 -8.72
N ASP A 52 0.21 13.74 -8.10
CA ASP A 52 -0.79 12.83 -8.63
C ASP A 52 -2.21 13.41 -8.51
N TYR A 53 -2.50 14.12 -7.43
CA TYR A 53 -3.74 14.87 -7.23
C TYR A 53 -3.93 15.93 -8.33
N ILE A 54 -2.90 16.73 -8.63
CA ILE A 54 -2.95 17.74 -9.68
C ILE A 54 -3.12 17.11 -11.07
N ALA A 55 -2.48 15.96 -11.32
CA ALA A 55 -2.53 15.30 -12.62
C ALA A 55 -3.82 14.50 -12.88
N ARG A 56 -4.48 14.01 -11.82
CA ARG A 56 -5.60 13.05 -11.93
C ARG A 56 -6.88 13.46 -11.22
N GLU A 57 -6.89 14.59 -10.51
CA GLU A 57 -7.97 15.13 -9.66
C GLU A 57 -8.41 14.26 -8.47
N LYS A 58 -8.28 12.93 -8.56
CA LYS A 58 -8.59 11.97 -7.49
C LYS A 58 -7.43 10.97 -7.34
N PRO A 59 -6.59 11.09 -6.30
CA PRO A 59 -5.52 10.12 -6.05
C PRO A 59 -6.13 8.76 -5.76
N LYS A 60 -5.53 7.70 -6.31
CA LYS A 60 -5.99 6.33 -6.05
C LYS A 60 -5.76 6.02 -4.57
N LEU A 61 -6.83 5.69 -3.85
CA LEU A 61 -6.72 5.18 -2.50
C LEU A 61 -5.97 3.84 -2.56
N LYS A 62 -5.02 3.66 -1.65
CA LYS A 62 -4.39 2.37 -1.46
C LYS A 62 -5.44 1.44 -0.86
N THR A 63 -5.81 0.38 -1.57
CA THR A 63 -6.63 -0.68 -1.00
C THR A 63 -5.77 -1.41 0.03
N GLU A 64 -5.85 -0.98 1.28
CA GLU A 64 -5.21 -1.69 2.38
C GLU A 64 -6.13 -2.84 2.80
N ILE A 65 -5.72 -4.07 2.45
CA ILE A 65 -6.38 -5.26 2.95
C ILE A 65 -5.92 -5.45 4.38
N SER A 66 -6.82 -5.25 5.35
CA SER A 66 -6.47 -5.42 6.76
C SER A 66 -5.99 -6.86 7.03
N PRO A 67 -5.04 -7.07 7.96
CA PRO A 67 -4.64 -8.42 8.37
C PRO A 67 -5.83 -9.28 8.80
N LYS A 68 -6.82 -8.67 9.47
CA LYS A 68 -8.09 -9.31 9.85
C LYS A 68 -8.87 -9.82 8.64
N THR A 69 -8.92 -9.05 7.55
CA THR A 69 -9.55 -9.48 6.29
C THR A 69 -8.85 -10.70 5.70
N LEU A 70 -7.51 -10.76 5.75
CA LEU A 70 -6.74 -11.91 5.28
C LEU A 70 -6.97 -13.16 6.15
N GLU A 71 -7.04 -13.00 7.47
CA GLU A 71 -7.34 -14.10 8.39
C GLU A 71 -8.75 -14.66 8.18
N MET A 72 -9.75 -13.79 8.03
CA MET A 72 -11.12 -14.22 7.70
C MET A 72 -11.16 -14.97 6.36
N GLN A 73 -10.44 -14.50 5.35
CA GLN A 73 -10.35 -15.19 4.06
C GLN A 73 -9.75 -16.59 4.20
N ARG A 74 -8.68 -16.74 4.98
CA ARG A 74 -8.03 -18.04 5.23
C ARG A 74 -8.99 -19.03 5.90
N GLU A 75 -9.69 -18.60 6.93
CA GLU A 75 -10.64 -19.46 7.64
C GLU A 75 -11.87 -19.81 6.77
N LEU A 76 -12.34 -18.89 5.92
CA LEU A 76 -13.39 -19.19 4.92
C LEU A 76 -12.94 -20.22 3.88
N MET A 77 -11.69 -20.12 3.42
CA MET A 77 -11.11 -21.12 2.51
C MET A 77 -11.00 -22.49 3.18
N ALA A 78 -10.55 -22.53 4.43
CA ALA A 78 -10.48 -23.77 5.21
C ALA A 78 -11.87 -24.41 5.39
N LEU A 79 -12.89 -23.61 5.70
CA LEU A 79 -14.27 -24.10 5.81
C LEU A 79 -14.80 -24.63 4.48
N SER A 80 -14.55 -23.92 3.38
CA SER A 80 -14.93 -24.36 2.02
C SER A 80 -14.29 -25.69 1.66
N SER A 81 -13.00 -25.87 2.01
CA SER A 81 -12.30 -27.14 1.79
C SER A 81 -12.91 -28.28 2.60
N LEU A 82 -13.27 -28.04 3.87
CA LEU A 82 -13.93 -29.04 4.74
C LEU A 82 -15.33 -29.42 4.24
N LEU A 83 -16.10 -28.45 3.73
CA LEU A 83 -17.39 -28.71 3.09
C LEU A 83 -17.22 -29.60 1.87
N ASN A 84 -16.24 -29.29 1.02
CA ASN A 84 -15.97 -30.04 -0.20
C ASN A 84 -15.46 -31.47 0.09
N SER A 85 -14.75 -31.68 1.21
CA SER A 85 -14.26 -33.00 1.62
C SER A 85 -15.28 -33.82 2.42
N LYS A 86 -16.50 -33.30 2.63
CA LYS A 86 -17.53 -33.91 3.50
C LYS A 86 -16.99 -34.23 4.90
N ALA A 87 -16.15 -33.33 5.42
CA ALA A 87 -15.57 -33.47 6.74
C ALA A 87 -16.66 -33.51 7.82
N ASP A 88 -16.26 -33.98 9.00
CA ASP A 88 -17.17 -34.15 10.12
C ASP A 88 -17.80 -32.82 10.56
N ARG A 89 -19.09 -32.86 10.95
CA ARG A 89 -19.86 -31.66 11.27
C ARG A 89 -19.25 -30.88 12.43
N SER A 90 -18.68 -31.59 13.42
CA SER A 90 -18.02 -30.98 14.58
C SER A 90 -16.83 -30.10 14.17
N ILE A 91 -16.03 -30.57 13.21
CA ILE A 91 -14.85 -29.87 12.71
C ILE A 91 -15.29 -28.60 11.95
N MET A 92 -16.30 -28.71 11.09
CA MET A 92 -16.86 -27.53 10.40
C MET A 92 -17.42 -26.50 11.37
N MET A 93 -18.15 -26.91 12.42
CA MET A 93 -18.72 -25.99 13.40
C MET A 93 -17.63 -25.27 14.21
N SER A 94 -16.51 -25.93 14.50
CA SER A 94 -15.36 -25.27 15.14
C SER A 94 -14.77 -24.14 14.29
N LYS A 95 -14.73 -24.33 12.96
CA LYS A 95 -14.26 -23.32 12.00
C LYS A 95 -15.24 -22.16 11.85
N VAL A 96 -16.54 -22.43 11.88
CA VAL A 96 -17.57 -21.38 11.94
C VAL A 96 -17.45 -20.56 13.23
N ALA A 97 -17.22 -21.21 14.37
CA ALA A 97 -17.01 -20.51 15.65
C ALA A 97 -15.75 -19.64 15.63
N ALA A 98 -14.65 -20.11 15.04
CA ALA A 98 -13.43 -19.32 14.86
C ALA A 98 -13.67 -18.08 13.95
N LEU A 99 -14.40 -18.25 12.84
CA LEU A 99 -14.82 -17.15 11.99
C LEU A 99 -15.70 -16.14 12.72
N TYR A 100 -16.63 -16.61 13.55
CA TYR A 100 -17.49 -15.75 14.36
C TYR A 100 -16.68 -14.89 15.34
N LYS A 101 -15.71 -15.50 16.04
CA LYS A 101 -14.77 -14.78 16.93
C LYS A 101 -13.97 -13.72 16.18
N LEU A 102 -13.39 -14.08 15.03
CA LEU A 102 -12.66 -13.14 14.19
C LEU A 102 -13.57 -11.99 13.75
N ALA A 103 -14.79 -12.27 13.27
CA ALA A 103 -15.74 -11.24 12.84
C ALA A 103 -16.10 -10.27 13.97
N MET A 104 -16.50 -10.82 15.13
CA MET A 104 -16.95 -10.07 16.30
C MET A 104 -15.81 -9.39 17.08
N GLY A 105 -14.56 -9.82 16.88
CA GLY A 105 -13.40 -9.31 17.62
C GLY A 105 -13.39 -9.74 19.10
N VAL A 106 -13.90 -10.94 19.40
CA VAL A 106 -14.06 -11.49 20.76
C VAL A 106 -13.19 -12.73 20.94
#